data_AF-A0A1F3MFB3-F1
#
_entry.id   AF-A0A1F3MFB3-F1
#
_cell.length_a   1.000
_cell.length_b   1.000
_cell.length_c   1.000
_cell.angle_alpha   90.00
_cell.angle_beta   90.00
_cell.angle_gamma   90.00
#
_symmetry.space_group_name_H-M   'P 1'
#
loop_
_entity.id
_entity.type
_entity.pdbx_description
1 polymer ?
#
loop_
_entity_poly.entity_id
_entity_poly.type
_entity_poly.pdbx_seq_one_letter_code
_entity_poly.pdbx_strand_id
1 'polypeptide(L)'
;MLHKALTLFVVLLSITLSAQIPNGYYDPAIGKTGAELQTTLYSIINNHTVVSYTPGVWNAFYTTDDKPNGYVWDMYGDVPGGDPPYNYTFGSGQCGTSSQEGDCYSREHAFCQSYFAGASPMYTDLHHVFPVDQYVNNAGHSNYPFGTVTVPAYTSLNGSKRGPCTFPGYTGTVFEPIDEYKGDFARAYFYMATRYENLIASWEANTPEGDAILNGTSYPAYESWFLNLLLTWNADDPVSTKEVDRNEAVYTIQNNRNPYIDHPEYVEGVWAPGGIKAEPSNHPTNLTASAYIPASSSIMLNWTDAVGAVLPDGYLIKGSSMSYDDIIDPVDGTAVPDGGLNKNTSYGTPEYTFSSLLASTEYYFKVYSYTNSGNDIDFKTNPTVQSTTLTTTVGTSVLQAGDIVFIGYGTDNPDKFAFVLLTNLSENTEITFTDNGWNGSALNSTEQTGIWTVPTGGLPKGTVIVITGTTVTGGGTMSNGLTGLSTSGDQILAFQGTTDSPAFVAGISTTGWIVTGTPTSNQSYLPLELTLYSTALGFTSEMDNGIYNGPLTLGNSTINAFINHPANWLSDNTIQTFPSWTFVIGTQTIVNVNASAESITLASGETITVQENIQLTLAGTSTGK
;
A
#
# COMPACT_ATOMS: atom_id res chain seq x y z
N MET A 1 10.52 -1.11 -92.26
CA MET A 1 10.22 -1.72 -90.93
C MET A 1 11.55 -2.19 -90.37
N LEU A 2 12.09 -1.75 -89.24
CA LEU A 2 11.53 -1.13 -88.04
C LEU A 2 12.64 -0.26 -87.42
N HIS A 3 12.35 1.01 -87.14
CA HIS A 3 13.23 1.91 -86.39
C HIS A 3 13.09 1.58 -84.90
N LYS A 4 14.20 1.45 -84.15
CA LYS A 4 14.17 1.43 -82.69
C LYS A 4 14.86 2.68 -82.17
N ALA A 5 14.03 3.61 -81.69
CA ALA A 5 14.40 4.81 -80.98
C ALA A 5 14.89 4.43 -79.57
N LEU A 6 16.03 5.02 -79.16
CA LEU A 6 16.53 4.97 -77.79
C LEU A 6 16.03 6.23 -77.09
N THR A 7 15.03 6.07 -76.22
CA THR A 7 14.44 7.16 -75.44
C THR A 7 15.29 7.40 -74.20
N LEU A 8 15.83 8.61 -74.07
CA LEU A 8 16.58 9.09 -72.91
C LEU A 8 15.60 9.40 -71.77
N PHE A 9 15.67 8.64 -70.68
CA PHE A 9 14.88 8.86 -69.47
C PHE A 9 15.61 9.88 -68.58
N VAL A 10 15.14 11.13 -68.58
CA VAL A 10 15.63 12.18 -67.65
C VAL A 10 14.88 11.98 -66.33
N VAL A 11 15.57 11.45 -65.34
CA VAL A 11 15.09 11.42 -63.94
C VAL A 11 15.27 12.83 -63.38
N LEU A 12 14.18 13.58 -63.23
CA LEU A 12 14.16 14.75 -62.35
C LEU A 12 14.20 14.26 -60.91
N LEU A 13 15.36 14.36 -60.27
CA LEU A 13 15.52 14.16 -58.84
C LEU A 13 15.05 15.45 -58.15
N SER A 14 13.85 15.44 -57.58
CA SER A 14 13.34 16.53 -56.73
C SER A 14 14.14 16.54 -55.44
N ILE A 15 15.09 17.46 -55.30
CA ILE A 15 15.84 17.66 -54.07
C ILE A 15 14.96 18.54 -53.17
N THR A 16 14.25 17.94 -52.22
CA THR A 16 13.66 18.68 -51.11
C THR A 16 14.81 19.16 -50.22
N LEU A 17 15.10 20.46 -50.29
CA LEU A 17 15.98 21.13 -49.32
C LEU A 17 15.23 21.16 -47.99
N SER A 18 15.42 20.15 -47.13
CA SER A 18 15.18 20.33 -45.70
C SER A 18 16.15 21.42 -45.25
N ALA A 19 15.64 22.45 -44.56
CA ALA A 19 16.53 23.31 -43.80
C ALA A 19 17.36 22.40 -42.88
N GLN A 20 18.64 22.71 -42.72
CA GLN A 20 19.54 21.98 -41.83
C GLN A 20 19.91 22.92 -40.69
N ILE A 21 20.24 22.33 -39.53
CA ILE A 21 20.87 23.03 -38.40
C ILE A 21 21.92 24.01 -38.95
N PRO A 22 21.82 25.33 -38.63
CA PRO A 22 22.78 26.30 -39.14
C PRO A 22 24.21 25.87 -38.85
N ASN A 23 25.11 26.05 -39.81
CA ASN A 23 26.50 25.63 -39.62
C ASN A 23 27.12 26.31 -38.39
N GLY A 24 27.60 25.50 -37.44
CA GLY A 24 28.19 25.96 -36.18
C GLY A 24 27.19 26.36 -35.09
N TYR A 25 25.90 26.09 -35.25
CA TYR A 25 24.86 26.48 -34.28
C TYR A 25 25.12 25.92 -32.87
N TYR A 26 25.61 24.69 -32.77
CA TYR A 26 25.92 24.01 -31.51
C TYR A 26 27.42 23.94 -31.17
N ASP A 27 28.30 24.62 -31.91
CA ASP A 27 29.75 24.64 -31.63
C ASP A 27 30.09 24.98 -30.17
N PRO A 28 29.41 25.92 -29.49
CA PRO A 28 29.69 26.21 -28.08
C PRO A 28 29.45 25.03 -27.14
N ALA A 29 28.55 24.10 -27.49
CA ALA A 29 28.16 22.96 -26.67
C ALA A 29 29.18 21.80 -26.70
N ILE A 30 30.16 21.84 -27.62
CA ILE A 30 31.14 20.76 -27.79
C ILE A 30 31.92 20.52 -26.48
N GLY A 31 31.87 19.28 -26.00
CA GLY A 31 32.63 18.82 -24.83
C GLY A 31 32.06 19.28 -23.49
N LYS A 32 30.85 19.85 -23.45
CA LYS A 32 30.15 20.22 -22.21
C LYS A 32 29.24 19.09 -21.75
N THR A 33 29.02 18.98 -20.44
CA THR A 33 28.07 18.05 -19.82
C THR A 33 27.38 18.68 -18.60
N GLY A 34 26.26 18.13 -18.18
CA GLY A 34 25.52 18.53 -16.98
C GLY A 34 24.99 19.95 -17.05
N ALA A 35 24.98 20.61 -15.88
CA ALA A 35 24.60 22.01 -15.78
C ALA A 35 25.38 22.92 -16.75
N GLU A 36 26.67 22.64 -17.01
CA GLU A 36 27.46 23.43 -17.94
C GLU A 36 26.94 23.30 -19.39
N LEU A 37 26.52 22.11 -19.79
CA LEU A 37 25.88 21.91 -21.09
C LEU A 37 24.50 22.58 -21.13
N GLN A 38 23.68 22.46 -20.08
CA GLN A 38 22.39 23.16 -20.02
C GLN A 38 22.56 24.67 -20.20
N THR A 39 23.46 25.31 -19.43
CA THR A 39 23.70 26.75 -19.52
C THR A 39 24.27 27.19 -20.88
N THR A 40 25.06 26.32 -21.51
CA THR A 40 25.57 26.56 -22.86
C THR A 40 24.44 26.50 -23.88
N LEU A 41 23.58 25.48 -23.82
CA LEU A 41 22.41 25.33 -24.69
C LEU A 41 21.41 26.46 -24.47
N TYR A 42 21.14 26.84 -23.21
CA TYR A 42 20.38 28.04 -22.87
C TYR A 42 20.93 29.26 -23.61
N SER A 43 22.23 29.52 -23.53
CA SER A 43 22.85 30.67 -24.19
C SER A 43 22.69 30.66 -25.72
N ILE A 44 22.57 29.48 -26.34
CA ILE A 44 22.31 29.32 -27.78
C ILE A 44 20.84 29.64 -28.12
N ILE A 45 19.89 29.18 -27.28
CA ILE A 45 18.46 29.20 -27.60
C ILE A 45 17.63 30.26 -26.83
N ASN A 46 18.24 31.02 -25.90
CA ASN A 46 17.56 31.93 -24.96
C ASN A 46 16.85 33.13 -25.60
N ASN A 47 16.92 33.29 -26.91
CA ASN A 47 16.19 34.29 -27.64
C ASN A 47 15.40 33.64 -28.77
N HIS A 48 14.17 34.09 -28.96
CA HIS A 48 13.32 33.63 -30.05
C HIS A 48 12.40 34.76 -30.52
N THR A 49 11.90 34.68 -31.74
CA THR A 49 10.89 35.61 -32.26
C THR A 49 9.53 35.28 -31.69
N VAL A 50 8.98 36.19 -30.89
CA VAL A 50 7.66 36.03 -30.26
C VAL A 50 6.58 36.28 -31.31
N VAL A 51 5.74 35.29 -31.58
CA VAL A 51 4.55 35.44 -32.44
C VAL A 51 3.36 35.90 -31.61
N SER A 52 2.34 36.47 -32.26
CA SER A 52 1.09 36.77 -31.55
C SER A 52 0.33 35.48 -31.24
N TYR A 53 -0.37 35.43 -30.10
CA TYR A 53 -1.18 34.25 -29.77
C TYR A 53 -2.27 33.98 -30.82
N THR A 54 -2.93 35.05 -31.27
CA THR A 54 -3.84 35.05 -32.43
C THR A 54 -3.46 36.23 -33.33
N PRO A 55 -3.34 36.04 -34.66
CA PRO A 55 -3.42 34.78 -35.38
C PRO A 55 -2.09 34.00 -35.42
N GLY A 56 -1.01 34.50 -34.80
CA GLY A 56 0.35 33.99 -35.02
C GLY A 56 0.53 32.49 -34.75
N VAL A 57 0.17 32.00 -33.57
CA VAL A 57 0.27 30.55 -33.25
C VAL A 57 -0.60 29.72 -34.20
N TRP A 58 -1.82 30.18 -34.51
CA TRP A 58 -2.69 29.49 -35.47
C TRP A 58 -2.10 29.41 -36.87
N ASN A 59 -1.45 30.48 -37.33
CA ASN A 59 -0.79 30.52 -38.62
C ASN A 59 0.45 29.62 -38.64
N ALA A 60 1.16 29.49 -37.52
CA ALA A 60 2.34 28.64 -37.43
C ALA A 60 2.02 27.16 -37.66
N PHE A 61 0.90 26.67 -37.09
CA PHE A 61 0.48 25.28 -37.20
C PHE A 61 0.30 24.78 -38.64
N TYR A 62 -0.02 25.65 -39.61
CA TYR A 62 -0.06 25.30 -41.03
C TYR A 62 1.27 24.77 -41.58
N THR A 63 2.38 25.05 -40.89
CA THR A 63 3.72 24.64 -41.29
C THR A 63 4.40 23.75 -40.27
N THR A 64 4.07 23.89 -38.98
CA THR A 64 4.72 23.14 -37.90
C THR A 64 4.03 21.81 -37.58
N ASP A 65 2.73 21.68 -37.88
CA ASP A 65 1.91 20.55 -37.45
C ASP A 65 0.99 20.06 -38.60
N ASP A 66 1.48 20.14 -39.84
CA ASP A 66 0.81 19.62 -41.04
C ASP A 66 1.12 18.14 -41.23
N LYS A 67 0.13 17.27 -41.02
CA LYS A 67 0.28 15.83 -41.22
C LYS A 67 0.38 15.55 -42.73
N PRO A 68 1.10 14.49 -43.19
CA PRO A 68 1.27 14.22 -44.62
C PRO A 68 -0.03 14.06 -45.44
N ASN A 69 -1.17 13.86 -44.78
CA ASN A 69 -2.49 13.79 -45.40
C ASN A 69 -3.23 15.15 -45.46
N GLY A 70 -2.60 16.25 -45.02
CA GLY A 70 -3.12 17.62 -45.05
C GLY A 70 -4.05 18.00 -43.89
N TYR A 71 -4.15 17.14 -42.87
CA TYR A 71 -4.90 17.44 -41.65
C TYR A 71 -3.96 17.95 -40.54
N VAL A 72 -4.54 18.63 -39.55
CA VAL A 72 -3.83 19.05 -38.35
C VAL A 72 -3.26 17.83 -37.63
N TRP A 73 -1.99 17.88 -37.23
CA TRP A 73 -1.33 16.83 -36.47
C TRP A 73 -1.69 16.94 -34.97
N ASP A 74 -2.91 16.53 -34.65
CA ASP A 74 -3.45 16.51 -33.29
C ASP A 74 -2.91 15.33 -32.47
N MET A 75 -1.96 15.58 -31.58
CA MET A 75 -1.34 14.53 -30.75
C MET A 75 -2.28 13.86 -29.73
N TYR A 76 -3.46 14.45 -29.46
CA TYR A 76 -4.48 13.87 -28.58
C TYR A 76 -5.61 13.15 -29.33
N GLY A 77 -5.71 13.35 -30.63
CA GLY A 77 -6.63 12.63 -31.53
C GLY A 77 -5.95 11.60 -32.41
N ASP A 78 -4.63 11.70 -32.64
CA ASP A 78 -3.92 10.88 -33.60
C ASP A 78 -3.74 9.42 -33.16
N VAL A 79 -3.82 8.52 -34.13
CA VAL A 79 -3.59 7.08 -33.98
C VAL A 79 -2.52 6.65 -35.00
N PRO A 80 -1.24 6.60 -34.60
CA PRO A 80 -0.12 6.25 -35.46
C PRO A 80 -0.32 4.88 -36.13
N GLY A 81 -0.15 4.82 -37.46
CA GLY A 81 -0.38 3.60 -38.24
C GLY A 81 -1.86 3.16 -38.39
N GLY A 82 -2.81 3.93 -37.84
CA GLY A 82 -4.24 3.68 -37.93
C GLY A 82 -5.04 4.89 -38.43
N ASP A 83 -6.37 4.76 -38.37
CA ASP A 83 -7.30 5.83 -38.70
C ASP A 83 -7.69 6.59 -37.42
N PRO A 84 -7.41 7.90 -37.31
CA PRO A 84 -7.89 8.72 -36.20
C PRO A 84 -9.42 8.75 -36.12
N PRO A 85 -10.01 8.79 -34.91
CA PRO A 85 -11.47 8.89 -34.72
C PRO A 85 -12.06 10.17 -35.32
N TYR A 86 -11.26 11.23 -35.44
CA TYR A 86 -11.61 12.51 -36.05
C TYR A 86 -10.35 13.15 -36.62
N ASN A 87 -10.52 14.09 -37.56
CA ASN A 87 -9.43 14.88 -38.13
C ASN A 87 -9.87 16.33 -38.26
N TYR A 88 -8.93 17.25 -38.08
CA TYR A 88 -9.19 18.68 -38.19
C TYR A 88 -8.54 19.28 -39.43
N THR A 89 -9.26 20.18 -40.11
CA THR A 89 -8.71 21.00 -41.19
C THR A 89 -8.30 22.37 -40.68
N PHE A 90 -7.13 22.84 -41.11
CA PHE A 90 -6.64 24.15 -40.70
C PHE A 90 -7.62 25.29 -41.05
N GLY A 91 -7.75 26.26 -40.14
CA GLY A 91 -8.61 27.44 -40.31
C GLY A 91 -10.11 27.21 -40.04
N SER A 92 -10.50 25.98 -39.72
CA SER A 92 -11.86 25.60 -39.31
C SER A 92 -11.80 24.77 -38.03
N GLY A 93 -12.80 24.82 -37.15
CA GLY A 93 -12.81 23.98 -35.94
C GLY A 93 -11.78 24.40 -34.89
N GLN A 94 -11.43 25.68 -34.81
CA GLN A 94 -10.60 26.27 -33.76
C GLN A 94 -11.47 26.79 -32.61
N CYS A 95 -11.17 26.45 -31.37
CA CYS A 95 -11.99 26.87 -30.23
C CYS A 95 -11.17 27.01 -28.92
N GLY A 96 -11.86 27.45 -27.86
CA GLY A 96 -11.34 27.39 -26.48
C GLY A 96 -12.27 26.65 -25.52
N THR A 97 -13.37 26.07 -26.03
CA THR A 97 -14.32 25.25 -25.28
C THR A 97 -14.91 24.18 -26.21
N SER A 98 -15.15 22.98 -25.67
CA SER A 98 -15.75 21.84 -26.38
C SER A 98 -16.64 21.05 -25.41
N SER A 99 -17.54 20.23 -25.93
CA SER A 99 -18.41 19.34 -25.15
C SER A 99 -18.02 17.86 -25.26
N GLN A 100 -17.32 17.50 -26.34
CA GLN A 100 -16.83 16.15 -26.61
C GLN A 100 -15.58 16.19 -27.51
N GLU A 101 -14.86 15.07 -27.57
CA GLU A 101 -13.76 14.89 -28.53
C GLU A 101 -14.28 14.97 -29.98
N GLY A 102 -13.46 15.55 -30.86
CA GLY A 102 -13.79 15.77 -32.27
C GLY A 102 -14.56 17.07 -32.56
N ASP A 103 -14.96 17.84 -31.53
CA ASP A 103 -15.69 19.10 -31.72
C ASP A 103 -14.82 20.17 -32.39
N CYS A 104 -13.59 20.31 -31.90
CA CYS A 104 -12.64 21.34 -32.31
C CYS A 104 -11.27 21.10 -31.66
N TYR A 105 -10.23 21.69 -32.26
CA TYR A 105 -8.88 21.71 -31.70
C TYR A 105 -8.54 23.08 -31.10
N SER A 106 -7.56 23.07 -30.21
CA SER A 106 -7.04 24.22 -29.50
C SER A 106 -5.52 24.25 -29.50
N ARG A 107 -4.94 25.15 -28.70
CA ARG A 107 -3.51 25.29 -28.49
C ARG A 107 -3.20 24.70 -27.12
N GLU A 108 -2.54 23.57 -27.15
CA GLU A 108 -2.01 22.89 -25.97
C GLU A 108 -0.74 23.56 -25.50
N HIS A 109 -0.64 23.84 -24.20
CA HIS A 109 0.64 24.15 -23.57
C HIS A 109 1.11 22.88 -22.85
N ALA A 110 1.99 22.11 -23.50
CA ALA A 110 2.45 20.83 -22.96
C ALA A 110 3.09 21.00 -21.58
N PHE A 111 4.00 21.98 -21.45
CA PHE A 111 4.34 22.53 -20.14
C PHE A 111 3.25 23.54 -19.78
N CYS A 112 2.35 23.19 -18.85
CA CYS A 112 1.10 23.90 -18.65
C CYS A 112 1.30 25.41 -18.40
N GLN A 113 0.52 26.25 -19.08
CA GLN A 113 0.59 27.71 -18.94
C GLN A 113 0.43 28.20 -17.50
N SER A 114 -0.31 27.47 -16.67
CA SER A 114 -0.51 27.80 -15.25
C SER A 114 0.79 27.72 -14.45
N TYR A 115 1.73 26.86 -14.84
CA TYR A 115 2.99 26.68 -14.12
C TYR A 115 3.89 27.92 -14.22
N PHE A 116 3.81 28.69 -15.31
CA PHE A 116 4.58 29.93 -15.51
C PHE A 116 3.69 31.19 -15.53
N ALA A 117 2.49 31.10 -14.94
CA ALA A 117 1.53 32.20 -14.85
C ALA A 117 1.11 32.82 -16.20
N GLY A 118 1.17 32.05 -17.29
CA GLY A 118 0.80 32.48 -18.64
C GLY A 118 1.67 33.61 -19.19
N ALA A 119 2.87 33.83 -18.64
CA ALA A 119 3.72 34.94 -19.02
C ALA A 119 4.34 34.78 -20.42
N SER A 120 4.55 35.91 -21.09
CA SER A 120 5.34 36.01 -22.33
C SER A 120 6.84 36.02 -22.00
N PRO A 121 7.73 35.41 -22.82
CA PRO A 121 7.46 34.84 -24.15
C PRO A 121 7.03 33.37 -24.16
N MET A 122 7.04 32.68 -23.01
CA MET A 122 6.65 31.27 -22.88
C MET A 122 5.29 30.99 -23.52
N TYR A 123 4.30 31.86 -23.30
CA TYR A 123 2.93 31.67 -23.77
C TYR A 123 2.75 31.33 -25.26
N THR A 124 3.68 31.77 -26.11
CA THR A 124 3.59 31.60 -27.57
C THR A 124 4.79 30.84 -28.13
N ASP A 125 5.59 30.17 -27.29
CA ASP A 125 6.74 29.40 -27.75
C ASP A 125 6.30 28.09 -28.41
N LEU A 126 6.44 27.99 -29.72
CA LEU A 126 5.99 26.86 -30.52
C LEU A 126 6.69 25.54 -30.17
N HIS A 127 7.83 25.53 -29.47
CA HIS A 127 8.50 24.28 -29.06
C HIS A 127 7.76 23.49 -27.98
N HIS A 128 6.76 24.08 -27.31
CA HIS A 128 5.89 23.40 -26.34
C HIS A 128 4.39 23.68 -26.55
N VAL A 129 4.04 24.43 -27.61
CA VAL A 129 2.65 24.71 -27.98
C VAL A 129 2.24 23.87 -29.17
N PHE A 130 1.27 22.98 -28.99
CA PHE A 130 0.82 22.02 -30.01
C PHE A 130 -0.66 22.21 -30.36
N PRO A 131 -1.10 21.93 -31.60
CA PRO A 131 -2.52 21.81 -31.87
C PRO A 131 -3.03 20.47 -31.36
N VAL A 132 -4.07 20.46 -30.53
CA VAL A 132 -4.66 19.21 -30.03
C VAL A 132 -6.18 19.31 -29.89
N ASP A 133 -6.87 18.18 -29.77
CA ASP A 133 -8.29 18.13 -29.42
C ASP A 133 -8.60 18.94 -28.14
N GLN A 134 -9.53 19.90 -28.24
CA GLN A 134 -9.85 20.79 -27.11
C GLN A 134 -10.49 20.06 -25.93
N TYR A 135 -11.24 18.97 -26.17
CA TYR A 135 -11.85 18.22 -25.09
C TYR A 135 -10.80 17.42 -24.33
N VAL A 136 -9.90 16.73 -25.04
CA VAL A 136 -8.78 16.03 -24.38
C VAL A 136 -7.88 17.02 -23.65
N ASN A 137 -7.58 18.17 -24.24
CA ASN A 137 -6.82 19.24 -23.58
C ASN A 137 -7.47 19.68 -22.26
N ASN A 138 -8.76 20.05 -22.27
CA ASN A 138 -9.40 20.62 -21.08
C ASN A 138 -9.90 19.56 -20.08
N ALA A 139 -10.65 18.57 -20.56
CA ALA A 139 -11.29 17.54 -19.74
C ALA A 139 -10.38 16.35 -19.45
N GLY A 140 -9.35 16.11 -20.26
CA GLY A 140 -8.34 15.08 -20.06
C GLY A 140 -7.12 15.60 -19.31
N HIS A 141 -6.28 16.39 -19.99
CA HIS A 141 -4.99 16.85 -19.48
C HIS A 141 -5.12 17.96 -18.43
N SER A 142 -5.92 18.99 -18.70
CA SER A 142 -6.11 20.15 -17.83
C SER A 142 -4.76 20.79 -17.47
N ASN A 143 -4.39 20.80 -16.19
CA ASN A 143 -3.07 21.18 -15.69
C ASN A 143 -2.37 20.04 -14.95
N TYR A 144 -2.79 18.78 -15.14
CA TYR A 144 -2.19 17.65 -14.44
C TYR A 144 -0.78 17.37 -14.97
N PRO A 145 0.18 17.00 -14.11
CA PRO A 145 1.47 16.53 -14.58
C PRO A 145 1.35 15.36 -15.55
N PHE A 146 2.30 15.24 -16.47
CA PHE A 146 2.45 14.00 -17.22
C PHE A 146 2.92 12.84 -16.31
N GLY A 147 2.46 11.63 -16.59
CA GLY A 147 2.79 10.43 -15.80
C GLY A 147 2.21 9.15 -16.41
N THR A 148 2.36 8.02 -15.73
CA THR A 148 1.78 6.74 -16.17
C THR A 148 0.53 6.38 -15.39
N VAL A 149 -0.45 5.76 -16.05
CA VAL A 149 -1.76 5.43 -15.46
C VAL A 149 -2.14 3.99 -15.76
N THR A 150 -2.17 3.17 -14.70
CA THR A 150 -2.67 1.78 -14.80
C THR A 150 -4.19 1.71 -14.67
N VAL A 151 -4.80 2.51 -13.79
CA VAL A 151 -6.25 2.53 -13.53
C VAL A 151 -6.80 3.90 -13.89
N PRO A 152 -7.24 4.11 -15.15
CA PRO A 152 -7.70 5.42 -15.61
C PRO A 152 -9.07 5.79 -15.04
N ALA A 153 -9.22 7.06 -14.64
CA ALA A 153 -10.50 7.72 -14.39
C ALA A 153 -11.09 8.34 -15.67
N TYR A 154 -10.24 8.58 -16.68
CA TYR A 154 -10.62 9.02 -18.02
C TYR A 154 -9.69 8.38 -19.05
N THR A 155 -10.23 8.06 -20.23
CA THR A 155 -9.48 7.57 -21.39
C THR A 155 -10.03 8.25 -22.64
N SER A 156 -9.16 8.89 -23.41
CA SER A 156 -9.53 9.53 -24.67
C SER A 156 -9.76 8.50 -25.78
N LEU A 157 -10.32 8.93 -26.91
CA LEU A 157 -10.54 8.03 -28.05
C LEU A 157 -9.24 7.53 -28.69
N ASN A 158 -8.13 8.27 -28.57
CA ASN A 158 -6.82 7.80 -29.03
C ASN A 158 -6.10 6.89 -28.01
N GLY A 159 -6.58 6.81 -26.77
CA GLY A 159 -6.02 5.96 -25.72
C GLY A 159 -5.18 6.68 -24.67
N SER A 160 -5.07 8.01 -24.74
CA SER A 160 -4.48 8.81 -23.65
C SER A 160 -5.33 8.68 -22.38
N LYS A 161 -4.72 8.77 -21.20
CA LYS A 161 -5.39 8.47 -19.93
C LYS A 161 -5.22 9.59 -18.93
N ARG A 162 -6.17 9.72 -18.01
CA ARG A 162 -5.97 10.47 -16.76
C ARG A 162 -6.35 9.58 -15.58
N GLY A 163 -5.52 9.57 -14.55
CA GLY A 163 -5.79 8.83 -13.31
C GLY A 163 -4.67 8.99 -12.28
N PRO A 164 -4.70 8.21 -11.18
CA PRO A 164 -3.62 8.17 -10.22
C PRO A 164 -2.31 7.71 -10.87
N CYS A 165 -1.22 8.42 -10.58
CA CYS A 165 0.10 8.09 -11.09
C CYS A 165 0.56 6.72 -10.60
N THR A 166 1.13 5.93 -11.50
CA THR A 166 1.76 4.65 -11.20
C THR A 166 3.28 4.65 -11.39
N PHE A 167 3.86 5.79 -11.78
CA PHE A 167 5.31 5.93 -11.87
C PHE A 167 5.91 6.13 -10.46
N PRO A 168 6.98 5.41 -10.08
CA PRO A 168 7.56 5.50 -8.74
C PRO A 168 7.95 6.94 -8.35
N GLY A 169 7.58 7.35 -7.14
CA GLY A 169 7.94 8.65 -6.56
C GLY A 169 6.84 9.71 -6.56
N TYR A 170 5.69 9.47 -7.22
CA TYR A 170 4.52 10.35 -7.18
C TYR A 170 3.21 9.56 -7.25
N THR A 171 2.18 9.98 -6.50
CA THR A 171 0.89 9.28 -6.42
C THR A 171 -0.31 10.19 -6.70
N GLY A 172 -0.08 11.43 -7.15
CA GLY A 172 -1.14 12.37 -7.51
C GLY A 172 -1.83 12.01 -8.83
N THR A 173 -2.76 12.86 -9.26
CA THR A 173 -3.43 12.69 -10.56
C THR A 173 -2.50 13.14 -11.67
N VAL A 174 -2.34 12.31 -12.71
CA VAL A 174 -1.51 12.59 -13.89
C VAL A 174 -2.28 12.33 -15.18
N PHE A 175 -1.75 12.87 -16.27
CA PHE A 175 -2.17 12.56 -17.63
C PHE A 175 -1.09 11.74 -18.35
N GLU A 176 -1.48 10.66 -19.01
CA GLU A 176 -0.61 9.80 -19.79
C GLU A 176 -0.98 9.93 -21.28
N PRO A 177 -0.15 10.58 -22.12
CA PRO A 177 -0.31 10.52 -23.57
C PRO A 177 0.01 9.10 -24.08
N ILE A 178 -0.41 8.79 -25.31
CA ILE A 178 -0.05 7.51 -25.95
C ILE A 178 1.47 7.38 -26.18
N ASP A 179 1.93 6.14 -26.31
CA ASP A 179 3.37 5.84 -26.33
C ASP A 179 4.17 6.57 -27.43
N GLU A 180 3.60 6.76 -28.64
CA GLU A 180 4.24 7.47 -29.77
C GLU A 180 4.56 8.95 -29.50
N TYR A 181 3.96 9.54 -28.46
CA TYR A 181 4.12 10.98 -28.20
C TYR A 181 4.82 11.27 -26.87
N LYS A 182 5.22 10.24 -26.13
CA LYS A 182 5.85 10.38 -24.82
C LYS A 182 7.21 11.08 -24.93
N GLY A 183 8.00 10.72 -25.93
CA GLY A 183 9.30 11.31 -26.23
C GLY A 183 9.19 12.76 -26.71
N ASP A 184 8.22 13.06 -27.58
CA ASP A 184 7.93 14.42 -28.04
C ASP A 184 7.67 15.37 -26.87
N PHE A 185 6.79 14.96 -25.96
CA PHE A 185 6.49 15.74 -24.77
C PHE A 185 7.70 15.81 -23.82
N ALA A 186 8.46 14.73 -23.65
CA ALA A 186 9.67 14.77 -22.82
C ALA A 186 10.70 15.79 -23.34
N ARG A 187 10.95 15.83 -24.65
CA ARG A 187 11.85 16.80 -25.27
C ARG A 187 11.31 18.23 -25.23
N ALA A 188 9.99 18.44 -25.23
CA ALA A 188 9.38 19.75 -24.99
C ALA A 188 9.61 20.22 -23.54
N TYR A 189 9.54 19.33 -22.55
CA TYR A 189 9.87 19.64 -21.17
C TYR A 189 11.37 19.95 -20.98
N PHE A 190 12.28 19.10 -21.47
CA PHE A 190 13.72 19.40 -21.43
C PHE A 190 14.06 20.73 -22.10
N TYR A 191 13.41 21.04 -23.22
CA TYR A 191 13.49 22.35 -23.85
C TYR A 191 13.05 23.46 -22.91
N MET A 192 11.89 23.36 -22.27
CA MET A 192 11.39 24.39 -21.36
C MET A 192 12.35 24.67 -20.21
N ALA A 193 12.91 23.63 -19.58
CA ALA A 193 13.90 23.79 -18.51
C ALA A 193 15.20 24.43 -18.98
N THR A 194 15.61 24.16 -20.22
CA THR A 194 16.85 24.72 -20.79
C THR A 194 16.64 26.13 -21.28
N ARG A 195 15.61 26.35 -22.10
CA ARG A 195 15.27 27.64 -22.69
C ARG A 195 15.01 28.70 -21.63
N TYR A 196 14.36 28.31 -20.54
CA TYR A 196 13.98 29.22 -19.47
C TYR A 196 14.73 28.93 -18.16
N GLU A 197 15.97 28.46 -18.26
CA GLU A 197 16.86 28.20 -17.12
C GLU A 197 16.88 29.37 -16.12
N ASN A 198 16.85 30.62 -16.62
CA ASN A 198 16.87 31.82 -15.80
C ASN A 198 15.54 32.16 -15.10
N LEU A 199 14.47 31.39 -15.33
CA LEU A 199 13.12 31.63 -14.79
C LEU A 199 12.53 30.40 -14.08
N ILE A 200 12.82 29.18 -14.56
CA ILE A 200 12.10 27.96 -14.16
C ILE A 200 12.12 27.67 -12.65
N ALA A 201 13.22 28.01 -11.97
CA ALA A 201 13.34 27.90 -10.52
C ALA A 201 12.23 28.65 -9.76
N SER A 202 11.76 29.77 -10.31
CA SER A 202 10.73 30.61 -9.66
C SER A 202 9.30 30.12 -9.88
N TRP A 203 9.10 29.06 -10.67
CA TRP A 203 7.78 28.60 -11.10
C TRP A 203 7.18 27.51 -10.22
N GLU A 204 8.00 26.82 -9.42
CA GLU A 204 7.61 25.73 -8.52
C GLU A 204 6.33 26.06 -7.74
N ALA A 205 6.35 27.17 -7.00
CA ALA A 205 5.24 27.54 -6.12
C ALA A 205 4.03 28.19 -6.81
N ASN A 206 3.98 28.27 -8.15
CA ASN A 206 2.85 28.92 -8.84
C ASN A 206 1.55 28.10 -8.76
N THR A 207 1.65 26.77 -8.76
CA THR A 207 0.51 25.85 -8.67
C THR A 207 0.93 24.55 -8.00
N PRO A 208 0.01 23.83 -7.32
CA PRO A 208 0.31 22.50 -6.75
C PRO A 208 0.78 21.48 -7.79
N GLU A 209 0.26 21.54 -9.02
CA GLU A 209 0.68 20.64 -10.09
C GLU A 209 2.07 20.98 -10.65
N GLY A 210 2.44 22.26 -10.66
CA GLY A 210 3.80 22.71 -10.96
C GLY A 210 4.80 22.30 -9.89
N ASP A 211 4.45 22.50 -8.62
CA ASP A 211 5.21 22.06 -7.43
C ASP A 211 5.42 20.54 -7.41
N ALA A 212 4.46 19.78 -7.96
CA ALA A 212 4.61 18.33 -8.07
C ALA A 212 5.73 17.88 -9.03
N ILE A 213 6.14 18.71 -9.99
CA ILE A 213 7.16 18.35 -10.99
C ILE A 213 8.42 19.21 -10.94
N LEU A 214 8.37 20.42 -10.40
CA LEU A 214 9.50 21.35 -10.31
C LEU A 214 10.09 21.31 -8.90
N ASN A 215 11.40 21.42 -8.77
CA ASN A 215 12.11 21.31 -7.48
C ASN A 215 12.67 22.65 -6.95
N GLY A 216 12.20 23.77 -7.51
CA GLY A 216 12.64 25.11 -7.11
C GLY A 216 14.05 25.52 -7.57
N THR A 217 14.70 24.74 -8.44
CA THR A 217 16.06 25.05 -8.96
C THR A 217 16.07 25.27 -10.48
N SER A 218 17.15 25.86 -11.01
CA SER A 218 17.37 25.96 -12.46
C SER A 218 17.97 24.68 -13.06
N TYR A 219 18.65 23.89 -12.22
CA TYR A 219 19.22 22.59 -12.55
C TYR A 219 19.20 21.67 -11.31
N PRO A 220 18.61 20.46 -11.40
CA PRO A 220 18.04 19.82 -12.59
C PRO A 220 16.61 20.27 -12.93
N ALA A 221 16.10 21.33 -12.29
CA ALA A 221 14.76 21.93 -12.47
C ALA A 221 13.56 21.06 -12.07
N TYR A 222 13.64 19.74 -12.26
CA TYR A 222 12.56 18.81 -12.01
C TYR A 222 12.76 17.98 -10.74
N GLU A 223 11.64 17.61 -10.13
CA GLU A 223 11.59 16.57 -9.11
C GLU A 223 12.13 15.24 -9.64
N SER A 224 12.76 14.45 -8.76
CA SER A 224 13.50 13.25 -9.19
C SER A 224 12.61 12.23 -9.90
N TRP A 225 11.36 12.06 -9.46
CA TRP A 225 10.41 11.14 -10.09
C TRP A 225 10.07 11.58 -11.53
N PHE A 226 9.89 12.88 -11.73
CA PHE A 226 9.48 13.44 -13.01
C PHE A 226 10.66 13.44 -13.98
N LEU A 227 11.86 13.81 -13.51
CA LEU A 227 13.07 13.71 -14.32
C LEU A 227 13.30 12.28 -14.84
N ASN A 228 13.16 11.28 -13.97
CA ASN A 228 13.29 9.87 -14.35
C ASN A 228 12.21 9.42 -15.34
N LEU A 229 10.97 9.93 -15.21
CA LEU A 229 9.91 9.70 -16.19
C LEU A 229 10.30 10.26 -17.55
N LEU A 230 10.74 11.52 -17.63
CA LEU A 230 11.12 12.17 -18.88
C LEU A 230 12.31 11.46 -19.56
N LEU A 231 13.30 11.02 -18.78
CA LEU A 231 14.43 10.23 -19.28
C LEU A 231 13.97 8.89 -19.87
N THR A 232 13.08 8.19 -19.15
CA THR A 232 12.49 6.92 -19.62
C THR A 232 11.73 7.13 -20.93
N TRP A 233 10.84 8.13 -20.97
CA TRP A 233 10.05 8.44 -22.16
C TRP A 233 10.90 8.85 -23.36
N ASN A 234 11.96 9.63 -23.15
CA ASN A 234 12.88 9.98 -24.22
C ASN A 234 13.63 8.78 -24.79
N ALA A 235 13.98 7.80 -23.95
CA ALA A 235 14.67 6.58 -24.38
C ALA A 235 13.72 5.60 -25.10
N ASP A 236 12.50 5.45 -24.60
CA ASP A 236 11.49 4.53 -25.15
C ASP A 236 10.85 5.05 -26.45
N ASP A 237 10.79 6.37 -26.63
CA ASP A 237 10.24 7.05 -27.81
C ASP A 237 11.30 8.01 -28.44
N PRO A 238 12.18 7.47 -29.31
CA PRO A 238 13.25 8.23 -29.96
C PRO A 238 12.73 9.34 -30.89
N VAL A 239 13.58 10.33 -31.19
CA VAL A 239 13.22 11.43 -32.09
C VAL A 239 12.67 10.94 -33.43
N SER A 240 11.47 11.39 -33.75
CA SER A 240 10.76 11.04 -34.98
C SER A 240 11.01 12.04 -36.11
N THR A 241 10.72 11.64 -37.36
CA THR A 241 10.77 12.56 -38.51
C THR A 241 9.80 13.74 -38.34
N LYS A 242 8.64 13.50 -37.73
CA LYS A 242 7.66 14.54 -37.38
C LYS A 242 8.31 15.64 -36.55
N GLU A 243 9.05 15.27 -35.51
CA GLU A 243 9.73 16.23 -34.64
C GLU A 243 10.84 16.98 -35.34
N VAL A 244 11.64 16.29 -36.17
CA VAL A 244 12.69 16.94 -36.97
C VAL A 244 12.09 17.99 -37.90
N ASP A 245 11.05 17.62 -38.67
CA ASP A 245 10.37 18.52 -39.60
C ASP A 245 9.73 19.71 -38.88
N ARG A 246 9.10 19.44 -37.73
CA ARG A 246 8.53 20.47 -36.87
C ARG A 246 9.59 21.42 -36.31
N ASN A 247 10.74 20.90 -35.86
CA ASN A 247 11.84 21.72 -35.32
C ASN A 247 12.42 22.65 -36.41
N GLU A 248 12.53 22.16 -37.66
CA GLU A 248 12.90 22.99 -38.81
C GLU A 248 11.86 24.07 -39.10
N ALA A 249 10.57 23.73 -39.12
CA ALA A 249 9.49 24.68 -39.36
C ALA A 249 9.43 25.78 -38.27
N VAL A 250 9.53 25.38 -36.99
CA VAL A 250 9.58 26.34 -35.87
C VAL A 250 10.81 27.23 -35.98
N TYR A 251 11.97 26.71 -36.37
CA TYR A 251 13.17 27.53 -36.56
C TYR A 251 12.96 28.65 -37.59
N THR A 252 12.25 28.40 -38.69
CA THR A 252 11.94 29.45 -39.69
C THR A 252 11.05 30.57 -39.17
N ILE A 253 10.28 30.31 -38.10
CA ILE A 253 9.34 31.26 -37.50
C ILE A 253 9.97 31.97 -36.30
N GLN A 254 10.55 31.20 -35.38
CA GLN A 254 11.03 31.67 -34.10
C GLN A 254 12.54 31.90 -34.02
N ASN A 255 13.31 31.48 -35.04
CA ASN A 255 14.76 31.63 -35.08
C ASN A 255 15.51 30.94 -33.92
N ASN A 256 14.88 29.97 -33.25
CA ASN A 256 15.50 29.10 -32.26
C ASN A 256 15.06 27.65 -32.43
N ARG A 257 15.88 26.72 -31.95
CA ARG A 257 15.72 25.28 -32.15
C ARG A 257 15.59 24.55 -30.82
N ASN A 258 14.92 23.39 -30.80
CA ASN A 258 14.97 22.49 -29.67
C ASN A 258 16.25 21.62 -29.77
N PRO A 259 17.26 21.83 -28.90
CA PRO A 259 18.52 21.11 -28.97
C PRO A 259 18.37 19.61 -28.74
N TYR A 260 17.32 19.18 -28.03
CA TYR A 260 17.08 17.77 -27.73
C TYR A 260 16.41 17.00 -28.89
N ILE A 261 15.89 17.73 -29.90
CA ILE A 261 15.44 17.13 -31.16
C ILE A 261 16.62 17.05 -32.14
N ASP A 262 17.42 18.11 -32.25
CA ASP A 262 18.58 18.16 -33.15
C ASP A 262 19.72 17.23 -32.70
N HIS A 263 19.91 17.11 -31.38
CA HIS A 263 20.94 16.30 -30.72
C HIS A 263 20.31 15.52 -29.54
N PRO A 264 19.65 14.37 -29.81
CA PRO A 264 19.01 13.57 -28.75
C PRO A 264 19.97 13.14 -27.64
N GLU A 265 21.26 12.97 -27.96
CA GLU A 265 22.33 12.66 -27.02
C GLU A 265 22.56 13.75 -25.96
N TYR A 266 22.11 14.99 -26.21
CA TYR A 266 22.18 16.06 -25.21
C TYR A 266 21.22 15.84 -24.05
N VAL A 267 20.17 15.00 -24.19
CA VAL A 267 19.30 14.65 -23.05
C VAL A 267 20.13 13.97 -21.96
N GLU A 268 20.85 12.89 -22.29
CA GLU A 268 21.75 12.23 -21.35
C GLU A 268 22.90 13.17 -20.94
N GLY A 269 23.47 13.89 -21.90
CA GLY A 269 24.58 14.81 -21.66
C GLY A 269 24.26 15.89 -20.62
N VAL A 270 23.02 16.40 -20.57
CA VAL A 270 22.57 17.42 -19.62
C VAL A 270 22.01 16.81 -18.34
N TRP A 271 21.10 15.85 -18.46
CA TRP A 271 20.19 15.43 -17.38
C TRP A 271 20.64 14.15 -16.69
N ALA A 272 21.60 13.42 -17.27
CA ALA A 272 22.30 12.30 -16.67
C ALA A 272 23.83 12.49 -16.78
N PRO A 273 24.39 13.63 -16.31
CA PRO A 273 25.80 13.93 -16.55
C PRO A 273 26.69 13.02 -15.72
N GLY A 274 27.33 12.10 -16.42
CA GLY A 274 28.02 10.95 -15.85
C GLY A 274 27.85 9.70 -16.71
N GLY A 275 26.82 9.69 -17.56
CA GLY A 275 26.43 8.52 -18.34
C GLY A 275 25.98 7.37 -17.43
N ILE A 276 26.00 6.15 -17.97
CA ILE A 276 25.94 4.92 -17.18
C ILE A 276 27.12 4.96 -16.19
N LYS A 277 26.83 5.19 -14.92
CA LYS A 277 27.83 5.07 -13.85
C LYS A 277 28.26 3.62 -13.79
N ALA A 278 29.56 3.40 -13.61
CA ALA A 278 30.08 2.07 -13.33
C ALA A 278 29.47 1.49 -12.04
N GLU A 279 29.59 0.17 -11.88
CA GLU A 279 29.26 -0.57 -10.66
C GLU A 279 29.71 0.17 -9.38
N PRO A 280 28.88 0.24 -8.33
CA PRO A 280 29.29 0.81 -7.04
C PRO A 280 30.59 0.19 -6.52
N SER A 281 31.44 1.03 -5.92
CA SER A 281 32.75 0.56 -5.44
C SER A 281 32.65 -0.49 -4.34
N ASN A 282 31.67 -0.36 -3.44
CA ASN A 282 31.51 -1.24 -2.28
C ASN A 282 30.03 -1.47 -1.94
N HIS A 283 29.79 -2.53 -1.17
CA HIS A 283 28.51 -2.80 -0.49
C HIS A 283 28.33 -1.89 0.73
N PRO A 284 27.08 -1.71 1.25
CA PRO A 284 26.90 -1.17 2.59
C PRO A 284 27.56 -2.09 3.62
N THR A 285 27.70 -1.63 4.86
CA THR A 285 28.29 -2.43 5.96
C THR A 285 27.37 -2.47 7.18
N ASN A 286 27.67 -3.33 8.16
CA ASN A 286 26.91 -3.43 9.42
C ASN A 286 25.41 -3.70 9.24
N LEU A 287 25.03 -4.51 8.24
CA LEU A 287 23.64 -4.90 8.07
C LEU A 287 23.15 -5.72 9.27
N THR A 288 22.08 -5.27 9.91
CA THR A 288 21.46 -5.92 11.06
C THR A 288 19.95 -5.99 10.89
N ALA A 289 19.33 -7.03 11.44
CA ALA A 289 17.89 -7.17 11.59
C ALA A 289 17.51 -7.16 13.07
N SER A 290 16.45 -6.44 13.42
CA SER A 290 15.92 -6.36 14.79
C SER A 290 14.40 -6.42 14.79
N ALA A 291 13.82 -6.94 15.88
CA ALA A 291 12.38 -6.96 16.07
C ALA A 291 11.83 -5.53 16.08
N TYR A 292 10.71 -5.30 15.40
CA TYR A 292 10.01 -4.03 15.37
C TYR A 292 8.56 -4.22 15.74
N ILE A 293 7.91 -3.27 16.42
CA ILE A 293 6.58 -3.50 16.99
C ILE A 293 5.49 -3.38 15.91
N PRO A 294 4.59 -4.39 15.77
CA PRO A 294 4.54 -5.65 16.52
C PRO A 294 5.57 -6.68 16.03
N ALA A 295 6.36 -7.23 16.97
CA ALA A 295 7.50 -8.12 16.68
C ALA A 295 7.12 -9.44 16.00
N SER A 296 5.83 -9.80 16.03
CA SER A 296 5.28 -10.98 15.36
C SER A 296 5.06 -10.77 13.86
N SER A 297 5.09 -9.54 13.36
CA SER A 297 4.85 -9.27 11.94
C SER A 297 5.71 -8.15 11.36
N SER A 298 6.72 -7.66 12.10
CA SER A 298 7.59 -6.60 11.64
C SER A 298 9.06 -6.83 11.98
N ILE A 299 9.93 -6.51 11.03
CA ILE A 299 11.39 -6.57 11.15
C ILE A 299 11.96 -5.26 10.63
N MET A 300 12.82 -4.63 11.43
CA MET A 300 13.58 -3.44 11.04
C MET A 300 15.00 -3.83 10.64
N LEU A 301 15.42 -3.37 9.47
CA LEU A 301 16.79 -3.49 8.96
C LEU A 301 17.53 -2.16 9.14
N ASN A 302 18.78 -2.24 9.55
CA ASN A 302 19.70 -1.10 9.65
C ASN A 302 21.05 -1.47 9.02
N TRP A 303 21.70 -0.51 8.39
CA TRP A 303 23.06 -0.65 7.86
C TRP A 303 23.86 0.65 7.97
N THR A 304 25.08 0.64 7.45
CA THR A 304 25.93 1.82 7.25
C THR A 304 26.17 1.97 5.76
N ASP A 305 26.00 3.19 5.25
CA ASP A 305 26.11 3.47 3.82
C ASP A 305 27.45 3.01 3.21
N ALA A 306 27.38 2.56 1.95
CA ALA A 306 28.54 2.22 1.14
C ALA A 306 29.41 3.46 0.89
N VAL A 307 30.72 3.28 0.96
CA VAL A 307 31.72 4.32 0.68
C VAL A 307 32.59 3.91 -0.49
N GLY A 308 33.20 4.84 -1.22
CA GLY A 308 34.13 4.51 -2.29
C GLY A 308 34.26 5.58 -3.36
N ALA A 309 34.95 5.25 -4.46
CA ALA A 309 35.16 6.16 -5.59
C ALA A 309 33.88 6.35 -6.41
N VAL A 310 33.09 5.28 -6.54
CA VAL A 310 31.75 5.29 -7.14
C VAL A 310 30.76 4.98 -6.03
N LEU A 311 29.95 5.98 -5.67
CA LEU A 311 28.88 5.84 -4.69
C LEU A 311 27.63 5.23 -5.35
N PRO A 312 26.83 4.44 -4.62
CA PRO A 312 25.55 3.95 -5.12
C PRO A 312 24.56 5.08 -5.36
N ASP A 313 23.62 4.87 -6.28
CA ASP A 313 22.39 5.67 -6.37
C ASP A 313 21.34 5.17 -5.38
N GLY A 314 21.36 3.87 -5.07
CA GLY A 314 20.46 3.24 -4.12
C GLY A 314 20.91 1.86 -3.66
N TYR A 315 20.03 1.24 -2.87
CA TYR A 315 20.15 -0.13 -2.41
C TYR A 315 18.90 -0.93 -2.77
N LEU A 316 19.11 -2.14 -3.26
CA LEU A 316 18.07 -3.15 -3.38
C LEU A 316 18.19 -4.10 -2.19
N ILE A 317 17.16 -4.13 -1.35
CA ILE A 317 16.96 -5.12 -0.32
C ILE A 317 16.17 -6.28 -0.95
N LYS A 318 16.66 -7.50 -0.81
CA LYS A 318 15.93 -8.72 -1.18
C LYS A 318 15.79 -9.63 0.02
N GLY A 319 14.63 -10.24 0.20
CA GLY A 319 14.40 -11.18 1.29
C GLY A 319 13.71 -12.47 0.87
N SER A 320 13.76 -13.46 1.76
CA SER A 320 13.10 -14.76 1.62
C SER A 320 12.68 -15.27 3.00
N SER A 321 11.58 -16.01 3.08
CA SER A 321 11.17 -16.73 4.30
C SER A 321 11.63 -18.20 4.32
N MET A 322 12.46 -18.61 3.36
CA MET A 322 12.85 -20.00 3.15
C MET A 322 14.33 -20.22 3.48
N SER A 323 15.23 -19.52 2.78
CA SER A 323 16.68 -19.57 2.99
C SER A 323 17.40 -18.44 2.25
N TYR A 324 18.72 -18.32 2.45
CA TYR A 324 19.56 -17.42 1.63
C TYR A 324 19.67 -17.86 0.17
N ASP A 325 19.58 -19.16 -0.12
CA ASP A 325 19.71 -19.71 -1.47
C ASP A 325 18.50 -19.34 -2.35
N ASP A 326 17.35 -19.08 -1.72
CA ASP A 326 16.14 -18.59 -2.40
C ASP A 326 16.23 -17.09 -2.74
N ILE A 327 17.23 -16.38 -2.23
CA ILE A 327 17.50 -14.99 -2.60
C ILE A 327 18.42 -14.98 -3.82
N ILE A 328 17.80 -15.01 -5.00
CA ILE A 328 18.48 -14.90 -6.29
C ILE A 328 19.13 -13.52 -6.40
N ASP A 329 20.44 -13.48 -6.64
CA ASP A 329 21.17 -12.23 -6.84
C ASP A 329 20.58 -11.45 -8.04
N PRO A 330 20.49 -10.11 -7.94
CA PRO A 330 20.03 -9.29 -9.06
C PRO A 330 21.01 -9.37 -10.23
N VAL A 331 20.51 -9.09 -11.42
CA VAL A 331 21.27 -9.16 -12.67
C VAL A 331 21.33 -7.75 -13.25
N ASP A 332 22.52 -7.34 -13.70
CA ASP A 332 22.73 -6.04 -14.33
C ASP A 332 21.80 -5.86 -15.54
N GLY A 333 21.37 -4.62 -15.74
CA GLY A 333 20.40 -4.22 -16.76
C GLY A 333 18.99 -4.77 -16.57
N THR A 334 18.69 -5.41 -15.43
CA THR A 334 17.34 -5.88 -15.09
C THR A 334 16.87 -5.26 -13.78
N ALA A 335 16.09 -4.20 -13.87
CA ALA A 335 15.50 -3.56 -12.69
C ALA A 335 14.62 -4.55 -11.89
N VAL A 336 14.78 -4.55 -10.56
CA VAL A 336 13.96 -5.35 -9.65
C VAL A 336 12.92 -4.41 -8.99
N PRO A 337 11.63 -4.52 -9.34
CA PRO A 337 10.61 -3.63 -8.76
C PRO A 337 10.37 -3.94 -7.28
N ASP A 338 9.87 -2.94 -6.57
CA ASP A 338 9.36 -3.12 -5.21
C ASP A 338 8.19 -4.12 -5.19
N GLY A 339 8.18 -5.01 -4.19
CA GLY A 339 7.10 -5.98 -4.03
C GLY A 339 7.54 -7.23 -3.27
N GLY A 340 6.62 -7.80 -2.49
CA GLY A 340 6.94 -8.91 -1.59
C GLY A 340 8.03 -8.50 -0.59
N LEU A 341 9.17 -9.20 -0.61
CA LEU A 341 10.35 -8.90 0.21
C LEU A 341 11.45 -8.16 -0.58
N ASN A 342 11.16 -7.64 -1.77
CA ASN A 342 12.06 -6.77 -2.51
C ASN A 342 11.72 -5.30 -2.23
N LYS A 343 12.74 -4.50 -1.95
CA LYS A 343 12.61 -3.06 -1.71
C LYS A 343 13.81 -2.28 -2.20
N ASN A 344 13.57 -1.24 -3.00
CA ASN A 344 14.57 -0.24 -3.36
C ASN A 344 14.54 0.94 -2.39
N THR A 345 15.72 1.41 -1.98
CA THR A 345 15.90 2.60 -1.15
C THR A 345 16.98 3.49 -1.74
N SER A 346 16.88 4.80 -1.53
CA SER A 346 17.89 5.76 -2.02
C SER A 346 19.17 5.67 -1.19
N TYR A 347 20.32 5.97 -1.80
CA TYR A 347 21.55 6.16 -1.05
C TYR A 347 21.37 7.24 0.04
N GLY A 348 21.92 7.03 1.24
CA GLY A 348 21.71 7.93 2.38
C GLY A 348 20.47 7.61 3.23
N THR A 349 19.75 6.52 2.94
CA THR A 349 18.63 6.02 3.77
C THR A 349 18.97 4.67 4.39
N PRO A 350 19.79 4.62 5.47
CA PRO A 350 20.42 3.39 5.95
C PRO A 350 19.52 2.48 6.81
N GLU A 351 18.20 2.57 6.64
CA GLU A 351 17.22 1.80 7.40
C GLU A 351 15.97 1.50 6.58
N TYR A 352 15.33 0.37 6.85
CA TYR A 352 14.01 0.03 6.30
C TYR A 352 13.26 -0.97 7.19
N THR A 353 11.95 -0.80 7.33
CA THR A 353 11.10 -1.70 8.11
C THR A 353 10.14 -2.47 7.22
N PHE A 354 10.23 -3.80 7.26
CA PHE A 354 9.21 -4.69 6.72
C PHE A 354 8.09 -4.90 7.74
N SER A 355 6.85 -4.82 7.29
CA SER A 355 5.64 -5.06 8.08
C SER A 355 4.78 -6.16 7.43
N SER A 356 3.72 -6.58 8.11
CA SER A 356 2.79 -7.62 7.62
C SER A 356 3.45 -8.98 7.34
N LEU A 357 4.55 -9.27 8.03
CA LEU A 357 5.22 -10.57 7.96
C LEU A 357 4.44 -11.64 8.72
N LEU A 358 4.57 -12.89 8.28
CA LEU A 358 4.05 -14.04 9.02
C LEU A 358 4.78 -14.19 10.36
N ALA A 359 4.03 -14.53 11.41
CA ALA A 359 4.56 -14.81 12.73
C ALA A 359 5.32 -16.14 12.79
N SER A 360 6.21 -16.30 13.78
CA SER A 360 7.04 -17.50 13.96
C SER A 360 7.78 -17.94 12.69
N THR A 361 8.14 -16.98 11.83
CA THR A 361 8.73 -17.25 10.52
C THR A 361 10.10 -16.59 10.47
N GLU A 362 11.12 -17.36 10.07
CA GLU A 362 12.47 -16.84 9.84
C GLU A 362 12.54 -16.15 8.48
N TYR A 363 13.07 -14.92 8.47
CA TYR A 363 13.28 -14.14 7.26
C TYR A 363 14.77 -13.86 7.07
N TYR A 364 15.24 -14.13 5.86
CA TYR A 364 16.58 -13.94 5.38
C TYR A 364 16.60 -12.67 4.52
N PHE A 365 17.62 -11.82 4.65
CA PHE A 365 17.76 -10.59 3.88
C PHE A 365 19.18 -10.43 3.30
N LYS A 366 19.28 -9.88 2.10
CA LYS A 366 20.51 -9.39 1.45
C LYS A 366 20.30 -7.94 0.99
N VAL A 367 21.35 -7.13 0.99
CA VAL A 367 21.31 -5.73 0.51
C VAL A 367 22.40 -5.50 -0.53
N TYR A 368 21.98 -5.08 -1.72
CA TYR A 368 22.84 -4.85 -2.89
C TYR A 368 22.90 -3.35 -3.18
N SER A 369 24.09 -2.78 -3.29
CA SER A 369 24.26 -1.43 -3.86
C SER A 369 24.02 -1.46 -5.36
N TYR A 370 23.45 -0.41 -5.92
CA TYR A 370 23.39 -0.24 -7.37
C TYR A 370 23.63 1.21 -7.80
N THR A 371 24.06 1.37 -9.05
CA THR A 371 24.04 2.63 -9.79
C THR A 371 23.07 2.53 -10.97
N ASN A 372 22.64 3.68 -11.49
CA ASN A 372 21.71 3.83 -12.61
C ASN A 372 20.32 3.23 -12.32
N SER A 373 19.51 3.06 -13.37
CA SER A 373 18.14 2.53 -13.29
C SER A 373 17.74 1.86 -14.61
N GLY A 374 16.55 1.25 -14.66
CA GLY A 374 16.01 0.65 -15.89
C GLY A 374 16.92 -0.43 -16.48
N ASN A 375 17.21 -0.32 -17.78
CA ASN A 375 18.07 -1.25 -18.52
C ASN A 375 19.57 -1.03 -18.26
N ASP A 376 19.94 0.06 -17.57
CA ASP A 376 21.33 0.43 -17.31
C ASP A 376 21.74 0.20 -15.85
N ILE A 377 20.84 -0.34 -15.03
CA ILE A 377 21.09 -0.62 -13.62
C ILE A 377 22.30 -1.56 -13.46
N ASP A 378 23.25 -1.19 -12.61
CA ASP A 378 24.50 -1.93 -12.40
C ASP A 378 24.63 -2.28 -10.90
N PHE A 379 24.49 -3.56 -10.56
CA PHE A 379 24.44 -4.03 -9.19
C PHE A 379 25.81 -4.49 -8.71
N LYS A 380 26.20 -4.03 -7.52
CA LYS A 380 27.33 -4.61 -6.82
C LYS A 380 26.95 -6.02 -6.33
N THR A 381 27.50 -7.06 -6.95
CA THR A 381 27.21 -8.49 -6.59
C THR A 381 28.42 -9.24 -6.02
N ASN A 382 29.63 -8.70 -6.16
CA ASN A 382 30.89 -9.32 -5.71
C ASN A 382 31.69 -8.39 -4.76
N PRO A 383 32.65 -8.89 -3.96
CA PRO A 383 32.95 -10.30 -3.70
C PRO A 383 32.07 -10.94 -2.60
N THR A 384 31.43 -10.15 -1.71
CA THR A 384 30.48 -10.69 -0.71
C THR A 384 29.43 -9.63 -0.33
N VAL A 385 28.17 -9.93 -0.65
CA VAL A 385 26.99 -9.11 -0.32
C VAL A 385 26.70 -9.21 1.18
N GLN A 386 26.23 -8.12 1.81
CA GLN A 386 25.80 -8.17 3.21
C GLN A 386 24.48 -8.92 3.35
N SER A 387 24.39 -9.77 4.39
CA SER A 387 23.20 -10.55 4.68
C SER A 387 22.90 -10.61 6.18
N THR A 388 21.63 -10.74 6.54
CA THR A 388 21.18 -10.92 7.93
C THR A 388 19.91 -11.79 7.97
N THR A 389 19.51 -12.26 9.14
CA THR A 389 18.28 -13.05 9.33
C THR A 389 17.65 -12.70 10.68
N LEU A 390 16.33 -12.80 10.76
CA LEU A 390 15.60 -12.72 12.03
C LEU A 390 14.30 -13.53 11.96
N THR A 391 13.97 -14.21 13.06
CA THR A 391 12.68 -14.88 13.23
C THR A 391 11.68 -13.92 13.87
N THR A 392 10.53 -13.70 13.22
CA THR A 392 9.41 -12.99 13.85
C THR A 392 8.92 -13.77 15.07
N THR A 393 8.45 -13.06 16.10
CA THR A 393 7.97 -13.72 17.32
C THR A 393 6.65 -14.45 17.07
N VAL A 394 6.19 -15.22 18.06
CA VAL A 394 4.87 -15.86 18.00
C VAL A 394 3.78 -14.80 17.88
N GLY A 395 2.79 -15.05 17.03
CA GLY A 395 1.64 -14.17 16.87
C GLY A 395 0.73 -14.27 18.09
N THR A 396 -0.01 -13.21 18.39
CA THR A 396 -1.03 -13.27 19.45
C THR A 396 -2.22 -14.12 18.98
N SER A 397 -2.87 -14.82 19.91
CA SER A 397 -4.04 -15.63 19.59
C SER A 397 -5.27 -14.74 19.37
N VAL A 398 -6.04 -15.04 18.32
CA VAL A 398 -7.36 -14.45 18.09
C VAL A 398 -8.38 -15.41 18.67
N LEU A 399 -9.14 -14.94 19.66
CA LEU A 399 -10.14 -15.73 20.38
C LEU A 399 -11.52 -15.60 19.74
N GLN A 400 -12.30 -16.67 19.85
CA GLN A 400 -13.71 -16.75 19.52
C GLN A 400 -14.58 -16.86 20.79
N ALA A 401 -15.88 -16.60 20.65
CA ALA A 401 -16.83 -16.82 21.73
C ALA A 401 -16.77 -18.27 22.25
N GLY A 402 -16.51 -18.43 23.54
CA GLY A 402 -16.34 -19.72 24.21
C GLY A 402 -14.93 -20.30 24.20
N ASP A 403 -13.89 -19.54 23.79
CA ASP A 403 -12.48 -19.94 23.94
C ASP A 403 -11.96 -19.79 25.38
N ILE A 404 -12.68 -19.05 26.22
CA ILE A 404 -12.56 -19.07 27.67
C ILE A 404 -13.96 -19.23 28.28
N VAL A 405 -14.02 -19.64 29.54
CA VAL A 405 -15.28 -19.66 30.29
C VAL A 405 -15.05 -19.31 31.76
N PHE A 406 -15.92 -18.47 32.31
CA PHE A 406 -15.89 -18.12 33.73
C PHE A 406 -16.28 -19.32 34.59
N ILE A 407 -15.57 -19.52 35.70
CA ILE A 407 -15.77 -20.64 36.64
C ILE A 407 -15.91 -20.17 38.09
N GLY A 408 -15.75 -18.86 38.34
CA GLY A 408 -16.00 -18.26 39.63
C GLY A 408 -16.08 -16.74 39.55
N TYR A 409 -16.91 -16.16 40.41
CA TYR A 409 -16.97 -14.72 40.66
C TYR A 409 -17.24 -14.48 42.15
N GLY A 410 -16.80 -13.34 42.67
CA GLY A 410 -17.16 -12.86 44.00
C GLY A 410 -17.20 -11.33 43.99
N THR A 411 -18.34 -10.78 44.36
CA THR A 411 -18.59 -9.33 44.48
C THR A 411 -18.47 -8.84 45.92
N ASP A 412 -18.37 -9.75 46.89
CA ASP A 412 -17.94 -9.40 48.23
C ASP A 412 -16.43 -9.18 48.29
N ASN A 413 -16.02 -8.11 48.95
CA ASN A 413 -14.62 -7.74 49.05
C ASN A 413 -13.72 -8.87 49.62
N PRO A 414 -12.60 -9.22 48.97
CA PRO A 414 -12.10 -8.60 47.73
C PRO A 414 -12.79 -9.15 46.47
N ASP A 415 -13.10 -8.23 45.54
CA ASP A 415 -13.63 -8.58 44.22
C ASP A 415 -12.65 -9.48 43.46
N LYS A 416 -13.19 -10.55 42.90
CA LYS A 416 -12.41 -11.57 42.21
C LYS A 416 -13.23 -12.33 41.19
N PHE A 417 -12.55 -12.88 40.20
CA PHE A 417 -13.14 -13.80 39.25
C PHE A 417 -12.11 -14.83 38.79
N ALA A 418 -12.63 -15.93 38.25
CA ALA A 418 -11.82 -17.01 37.72
C ALA A 418 -12.38 -17.48 36.37
N PHE A 419 -11.50 -17.85 35.46
CA PHE A 419 -11.85 -18.45 34.18
C PHE A 419 -10.88 -19.57 33.82
N VAL A 420 -11.32 -20.46 32.93
CA VAL A 420 -10.48 -21.53 32.37
C VAL A 420 -10.32 -21.33 30.87
N LEU A 421 -9.11 -21.59 30.36
CA LEU A 421 -8.80 -21.58 28.93
C LEU A 421 -9.38 -22.82 28.25
N LEU A 422 -10.17 -22.65 27.20
CA LEU A 422 -10.70 -23.73 26.37
C LEU A 422 -9.94 -23.91 25.06
N THR A 423 -8.95 -23.06 24.81
CA THR A 423 -7.97 -23.13 23.72
C THR A 423 -6.55 -22.84 24.24
N ASN A 424 -5.52 -23.16 23.46
CA ASN A 424 -4.15 -22.74 23.77
C ASN A 424 -3.99 -21.25 23.43
N LEU A 425 -3.35 -20.49 24.30
CA LEU A 425 -3.05 -19.08 24.05
C LEU A 425 -1.55 -18.87 23.86
N SER A 426 -1.20 -18.10 22.83
CA SER A 426 0.17 -17.68 22.56
C SER A 426 0.57 -16.53 23.47
N GLU A 427 1.86 -16.37 23.74
CA GLU A 427 2.39 -15.26 24.53
C GLU A 427 1.91 -13.89 24.01
N ASN A 428 1.81 -12.91 24.91
CA ASN A 428 1.33 -11.56 24.62
C ASN A 428 -0.11 -11.46 24.08
N THR A 429 -0.86 -12.57 24.02
CA THR A 429 -2.30 -12.50 23.78
C THR A 429 -2.95 -11.69 24.90
N GLU A 430 -3.78 -10.72 24.52
CA GLU A 430 -4.51 -9.89 25.48
C GLU A 430 -6.00 -10.25 25.47
N ILE A 431 -6.58 -10.27 26.67
CA ILE A 431 -8.03 -10.35 26.89
C ILE A 431 -8.40 -9.21 27.82
N THR A 432 -9.32 -8.36 27.35
CA THR A 432 -9.84 -7.25 28.12
C THR A 432 -11.06 -7.70 28.91
N PHE A 433 -11.07 -7.43 30.20
CA PHE A 433 -12.18 -7.66 31.11
C PHE A 433 -12.77 -6.32 31.55
N THR A 434 -14.10 -6.26 31.64
CA THR A 434 -14.80 -5.06 32.09
C THR A 434 -16.06 -5.43 32.85
N ASP A 435 -16.42 -4.61 33.82
CA ASP A 435 -17.72 -4.59 34.48
C ASP A 435 -18.70 -3.63 33.78
N ASN A 436 -18.25 -2.68 32.96
CA ASN A 436 -19.16 -1.86 32.15
C ASN A 436 -20.25 -2.65 31.40
N GLY A 437 -21.53 -2.35 31.70
CA GLY A 437 -22.67 -2.95 31.03
C GLY A 437 -22.72 -2.66 29.52
N TRP A 438 -23.14 -3.65 28.73
CA TRP A 438 -23.38 -3.52 27.29
C TRP A 438 -24.78 -2.97 27.02
N ASN A 439 -24.87 -1.89 26.25
CA ASN A 439 -26.14 -1.23 25.91
C ASN A 439 -26.83 -1.72 24.63
N GLY A 440 -26.27 -2.76 24.00
CA GLY A 440 -26.73 -3.26 22.70
C GLY A 440 -25.92 -2.72 21.52
N SER A 441 -25.12 -1.67 21.73
CA SER A 441 -24.30 -1.04 20.69
C SER A 441 -22.91 -0.61 21.14
N ALA A 442 -22.73 -0.28 22.43
CA ALA A 442 -21.46 0.10 23.03
C ALA A 442 -21.41 -0.35 24.49
N LEU A 443 -20.19 -0.48 25.03
CA LEU A 443 -19.98 -0.57 26.47
C LEU A 443 -20.31 0.78 27.10
N ASN A 444 -20.93 0.74 28.28
CA ASN A 444 -21.06 1.92 29.11
C ASN A 444 -19.66 2.42 29.51
N SER A 445 -19.54 3.69 29.88
CA SER A 445 -18.25 4.33 30.23
C SER A 445 -18.21 4.74 31.70
N THR A 446 -18.83 3.95 32.56
CA THR A 446 -19.09 4.28 33.97
C THR A 446 -18.16 3.58 34.94
N GLU A 447 -17.48 2.52 34.49
CA GLU A 447 -16.76 1.56 35.33
C GLU A 447 -15.41 1.15 34.70
N GLN A 448 -14.73 0.18 35.30
CA GLN A 448 -13.33 -0.09 35.03
C GLN A 448 -13.11 -1.13 33.94
N THR A 449 -11.91 -1.10 33.37
CA THR A 449 -11.45 -2.09 32.41
C THR A 449 -10.05 -2.54 32.80
N GLY A 450 -9.78 -3.84 32.68
CA GLY A 450 -8.48 -4.45 32.96
C GLY A 450 -8.06 -5.39 31.84
N ILE A 451 -6.80 -5.30 31.41
CA ILE A 451 -6.25 -6.14 30.34
C ILE A 451 -5.40 -7.23 30.97
N TRP A 452 -5.75 -8.49 30.71
CA TRP A 452 -4.93 -9.62 31.04
C TRP A 452 -4.03 -9.99 29.86
N THR A 453 -2.72 -10.08 30.09
CA THR A 453 -1.74 -10.43 29.07
C THR A 453 -1.12 -11.80 29.38
N VAL A 454 -1.17 -12.70 28.39
CA VAL A 454 -0.58 -14.05 28.46
C VAL A 454 0.95 -13.95 28.58
N PRO A 455 1.59 -14.71 29.49
CA PRO A 455 3.02 -14.61 29.73
C PRO A 455 3.85 -15.18 28.56
N THR A 456 5.15 -14.88 28.57
CA THR A 456 6.14 -15.48 27.65
C THR A 456 6.03 -17.00 27.65
N GLY A 457 6.06 -17.61 26.47
CA GLY A 457 5.88 -19.05 26.28
C GLY A 457 4.43 -19.53 26.16
N GLY A 458 3.43 -18.66 26.32
CA GLY A 458 2.02 -19.00 26.16
C GLY A 458 1.42 -19.80 27.32
N LEU A 459 0.14 -20.16 27.20
CA LEU A 459 -0.59 -20.97 28.19
C LEU A 459 -1.41 -22.06 27.50
N PRO A 460 -1.37 -23.32 27.98
CA PRO A 460 -2.14 -24.40 27.38
C PRO A 460 -3.63 -24.35 27.78
N LYS A 461 -4.46 -24.95 26.94
CA LYS A 461 -5.86 -25.28 27.22
C LYS A 461 -5.99 -26.02 28.56
N GLY A 462 -7.02 -25.68 29.34
CA GLY A 462 -7.30 -26.22 30.67
C GLY A 462 -6.64 -25.44 31.81
N THR A 463 -5.77 -24.47 31.50
CA THR A 463 -5.19 -23.58 32.50
C THR A 463 -6.29 -22.73 33.14
N VAL A 464 -6.29 -22.69 34.48
CA VAL A 464 -7.21 -21.90 35.29
C VAL A 464 -6.51 -20.63 35.72
N ILE A 465 -7.16 -19.49 35.46
CA ILE A 465 -6.69 -18.16 35.82
C ILE A 465 -7.62 -17.60 36.90
N VAL A 466 -7.03 -17.10 37.99
CA VAL A 466 -7.75 -16.43 39.08
C VAL A 466 -7.21 -15.02 39.21
N ILE A 467 -8.12 -14.03 39.19
CA ILE A 467 -7.79 -12.62 39.28
C ILE A 467 -8.43 -12.03 40.53
N THR A 468 -7.64 -11.29 41.31
CA THR A 468 -8.09 -10.53 42.49
C THR A 468 -7.37 -9.19 42.50
N GLY A 469 -8.10 -8.11 42.20
CA GLY A 469 -7.47 -6.83 41.83
C GLY A 469 -6.53 -7.01 40.64
N THR A 470 -5.26 -6.64 40.79
CA THR A 470 -4.20 -6.85 39.78
C THR A 470 -3.40 -8.15 39.99
N THR A 471 -3.71 -8.92 41.04
CA THR A 471 -3.01 -10.18 41.33
C THR A 471 -3.57 -11.29 40.46
N VAL A 472 -2.69 -12.03 39.77
CA VAL A 472 -3.04 -13.14 38.88
C VAL A 472 -2.42 -14.44 39.38
N THR A 473 -3.23 -15.49 39.53
CA THR A 473 -2.76 -16.87 39.72
C THR A 473 -3.06 -17.68 38.46
N GLY A 474 -2.14 -18.57 38.06
CA GLY A 474 -2.27 -19.38 36.85
C GLY A 474 -1.49 -18.89 35.62
N GLY A 475 -0.88 -17.70 35.71
CA GLY A 475 0.01 -17.13 34.69
C GLY A 475 -0.50 -15.81 34.08
N GLY A 476 0.42 -15.01 33.57
CA GLY A 476 0.12 -13.72 32.94
C GLY A 476 0.10 -12.54 33.92
N THR A 477 -0.30 -11.38 33.42
CA THR A 477 -0.33 -10.11 34.18
C THR A 477 -1.62 -9.36 33.92
N MET A 478 -2.14 -8.65 34.92
CA MET A 478 -3.29 -7.75 34.79
C MET A 478 -2.84 -6.28 34.82
N SER A 479 -3.26 -5.49 33.83
CA SER A 479 -2.93 -4.06 33.75
C SER A 479 -3.68 -3.23 34.79
N ASN A 480 -4.94 -3.58 35.07
CA ASN A 480 -5.79 -2.98 36.08
C ASN A 480 -6.76 -4.03 36.63
N GLY A 481 -7.19 -3.88 37.89
CA GLY A 481 -8.18 -4.77 38.51
C GLY A 481 -9.60 -4.29 38.29
N LEU A 482 -10.56 -5.22 38.25
CA LEU A 482 -11.98 -4.89 38.34
C LEU A 482 -12.35 -4.75 39.82
N THR A 483 -12.13 -3.57 40.39
CA THR A 483 -12.53 -3.23 41.77
C THR A 483 -13.79 -2.38 41.72
N GLY A 484 -14.92 -2.92 42.12
CA GLY A 484 -16.22 -2.26 42.01
C GLY A 484 -17.39 -3.20 41.73
N LEU A 485 -17.19 -4.53 41.76
CA LEU A 485 -18.27 -5.46 41.44
C LEU A 485 -19.40 -5.35 42.48
N SER A 486 -20.62 -5.15 42.02
CA SER A 486 -21.76 -4.83 42.89
C SER A 486 -22.43 -6.07 43.51
N THR A 487 -22.76 -6.01 44.81
CA THR A 487 -23.60 -7.00 45.53
C THR A 487 -25.11 -6.75 45.31
N SER A 488 -25.47 -6.20 44.15
CA SER A 488 -26.86 -5.89 43.78
C SER A 488 -27.10 -6.18 42.30
N GLY A 489 -26.33 -7.11 41.74
CA GLY A 489 -26.27 -7.41 40.31
C GLY A 489 -25.09 -6.74 39.61
N ASP A 490 -24.39 -7.49 38.77
CA ASP A 490 -23.31 -7.02 37.91
C ASP A 490 -23.05 -7.97 36.73
N GLN A 491 -22.12 -7.59 35.86
CA GLN A 491 -21.59 -8.38 34.75
C GLN A 491 -20.06 -8.36 34.73
N ILE A 492 -19.47 -9.41 34.18
CA ILE A 492 -18.08 -9.39 33.73
C ILE A 492 -18.08 -9.84 32.28
N LEU A 493 -17.65 -8.95 31.40
CA LEU A 493 -17.51 -9.21 29.97
C LEU A 493 -16.04 -9.33 29.62
N ALA A 494 -15.70 -10.35 28.84
CA ALA A 494 -14.37 -10.58 28.29
C ALA A 494 -14.39 -10.38 26.78
N PHE A 495 -13.43 -9.63 26.23
CA PHE A 495 -13.34 -9.35 24.80
C PHE A 495 -11.90 -9.10 24.34
N GLN A 496 -11.67 -9.22 23.03
CA GLN A 496 -10.47 -8.69 22.37
C GLN A 496 -10.80 -7.42 21.58
N GLY A 497 -9.79 -6.59 21.32
CA GLY A 497 -9.97 -5.30 20.64
C GLY A 497 -10.11 -4.14 21.63
N THR A 498 -10.76 -3.06 21.18
CA THR A 498 -10.95 -1.83 21.97
C THR A 498 -12.35 -1.78 22.57
N THR A 499 -12.57 -0.90 23.55
CA THR A 499 -13.92 -0.66 24.11
C THR A 499 -14.92 -0.13 23.08
N ASP A 500 -14.43 0.53 22.02
CA ASP A 500 -15.25 1.06 20.92
C ASP A 500 -15.61 -0.01 19.87
N SER A 501 -14.82 -1.09 19.80
CA SER A 501 -15.04 -2.21 18.88
C SER A 501 -14.66 -3.54 19.55
N PRO A 502 -15.44 -3.97 20.57
CA PRO A 502 -15.14 -5.17 21.32
C PRO A 502 -15.56 -6.43 20.55
N ALA A 503 -14.66 -7.41 20.46
CA ALA A 503 -14.96 -8.77 20.03
C ALA A 503 -15.17 -9.66 21.26
N PHE A 504 -16.43 -9.84 21.69
CA PHE A 504 -16.76 -10.56 22.92
C PHE A 504 -16.45 -12.07 22.84
N VAL A 505 -15.78 -12.58 23.87
CA VAL A 505 -15.33 -13.98 23.95
C VAL A 505 -16.02 -14.77 25.06
N ALA A 506 -16.45 -14.12 26.15
CA ALA A 506 -17.23 -14.74 27.22
C ALA A 506 -17.94 -13.67 28.06
N GLY A 507 -19.00 -14.07 28.77
CA GLY A 507 -19.71 -13.19 29.69
C GLY A 507 -20.27 -13.94 30.89
N ILE A 508 -20.30 -13.29 32.05
CA ILE A 508 -21.05 -13.78 33.21
C ILE A 508 -21.82 -12.60 33.79
N SER A 509 -23.08 -12.82 34.19
CA SER A 509 -23.83 -11.88 35.01
C SER A 509 -24.21 -12.55 36.32
N THR A 510 -24.10 -11.81 37.43
CA THR A 510 -24.50 -12.26 38.78
C THR A 510 -26.02 -12.27 38.94
N THR A 511 -26.74 -11.75 37.95
CA THR A 511 -28.20 -11.73 37.84
C THR A 511 -28.63 -12.11 36.42
N GLY A 512 -29.86 -11.78 36.03
CA GLY A 512 -30.37 -12.01 34.69
C GLY A 512 -29.92 -10.93 33.72
N TRP A 513 -29.48 -11.33 32.53
CA TRP A 513 -29.31 -10.42 31.40
C TRP A 513 -30.64 -9.77 31.06
N ILE A 514 -30.68 -8.44 31.02
CA ILE A 514 -31.92 -7.74 30.66
C ILE A 514 -32.16 -7.86 29.16
N VAL A 515 -33.43 -7.79 28.74
CA VAL A 515 -33.84 -7.87 27.32
C VAL A 515 -34.64 -6.65 26.87
N THR A 516 -34.97 -5.76 27.81
CA THR A 516 -35.63 -4.47 27.58
C THR A 516 -35.18 -3.46 28.62
N GLY A 517 -35.19 -2.17 28.29
CA GLY A 517 -34.86 -1.07 29.23
C GLY A 517 -33.52 -0.41 28.92
N THR A 518 -32.96 0.29 29.91
CA THR A 518 -31.63 0.89 29.80
C THR A 518 -30.71 0.20 30.81
N PRO A 519 -29.65 -0.50 30.35
CA PRO A 519 -28.61 -1.05 31.22
C PRO A 519 -28.05 -0.01 32.18
N THR A 520 -27.82 -0.43 33.41
CA THR A 520 -27.23 0.42 34.47
C THR A 520 -25.79 -0.05 34.73
N SER A 521 -25.14 0.41 35.80
CA SER A 521 -23.90 -0.20 36.30
C SER A 521 -24.11 -1.69 36.63
N ASN A 522 -25.29 -2.03 37.18
CA ASN A 522 -25.57 -3.34 37.76
C ASN A 522 -26.26 -4.32 36.81
N GLN A 523 -26.46 -3.94 35.54
CA GLN A 523 -27.25 -4.70 34.59
C GLN A 523 -26.71 -4.49 33.17
N SER A 524 -26.72 -5.55 32.38
CA SER A 524 -26.25 -5.53 30.99
C SER A 524 -27.22 -6.26 30.06
N TYR A 525 -27.28 -5.83 28.80
CA TYR A 525 -27.70 -6.73 27.73
C TYR A 525 -26.65 -7.80 27.51
N LEU A 526 -27.06 -8.98 27.03
CA LEU A 526 -26.10 -9.96 26.53
C LEU A 526 -25.62 -9.51 25.13
N PRO A 527 -24.30 -9.37 24.88
CA PRO A 527 -23.78 -9.13 23.53
C PRO A 527 -24.25 -10.18 22.54
N LEU A 528 -24.53 -9.77 21.29
CA LEU A 528 -25.16 -10.64 20.28
C LEU A 528 -24.25 -11.81 19.88
N GLU A 529 -22.94 -11.65 20.02
CA GLU A 529 -21.92 -12.68 19.76
C GLU A 529 -21.95 -13.80 20.81
N LEU A 530 -22.55 -13.55 21.98
CA LEU A 530 -22.62 -14.49 23.09
C LEU A 530 -23.98 -15.18 23.16
N THR A 531 -23.98 -16.45 23.57
CA THR A 531 -25.17 -17.28 23.72
C THR A 531 -25.31 -17.70 25.18
N LEU A 532 -26.45 -17.37 25.79
CA LEU A 532 -26.78 -17.75 27.17
C LEU A 532 -26.74 -19.28 27.32
N TYR A 533 -26.12 -19.75 28.40
CA TYR A 533 -25.89 -21.16 28.72
C TYR A 533 -24.96 -21.89 27.75
N SER A 534 -24.20 -21.15 26.94
CA SER A 534 -23.17 -21.71 26.05
C SER A 534 -21.86 -20.95 26.19
N THR A 535 -21.83 -19.66 25.85
CA THR A 535 -20.65 -18.79 25.95
C THR A 535 -20.82 -17.68 26.99
N ALA A 536 -22.00 -17.60 27.60
CA ALA A 536 -22.26 -16.75 28.75
C ALA A 536 -23.16 -17.42 29.80
N LEU A 537 -22.97 -17.02 31.06
CA LEU A 537 -23.80 -17.41 32.19
C LEU A 537 -24.63 -16.23 32.72
N GLY A 538 -25.81 -16.51 33.23
CA GLY A 538 -26.64 -15.56 33.99
C GLY A 538 -27.58 -16.32 34.91
N PHE A 539 -28.00 -15.68 35.99
CA PHE A 539 -28.85 -16.28 37.03
C PHE A 539 -30.26 -15.68 37.01
N THR A 540 -31.24 -16.42 37.54
CA THR A 540 -32.63 -15.92 37.62
C THR A 540 -32.87 -15.00 38.82
N SER A 541 -32.03 -15.12 39.84
CA SER A 541 -31.99 -14.27 41.02
C SER A 541 -30.57 -13.80 41.23
N GLU A 542 -30.43 -12.58 41.74
CA GLU A 542 -29.17 -11.99 42.09
C GLU A 542 -28.50 -12.76 43.24
N MET A 543 -27.19 -13.01 43.11
CA MET A 543 -26.36 -13.73 44.09
C MET A 543 -24.93 -13.14 44.08
N ASP A 544 -24.40 -12.78 45.26
CA ASP A 544 -23.13 -12.04 45.38
C ASP A 544 -21.90 -12.86 44.94
N ASN A 545 -21.91 -14.16 45.21
CA ASN A 545 -20.77 -15.04 44.92
C ASN A 545 -21.22 -16.30 44.22
N GLY A 546 -20.36 -16.84 43.36
CA GLY A 546 -20.61 -18.10 42.68
C GLY A 546 -19.33 -18.86 42.37
N ILE A 547 -19.37 -20.17 42.58
CA ILE A 547 -18.33 -21.11 42.17
C ILE A 547 -18.90 -22.23 41.32
N TYR A 548 -18.19 -22.59 40.25
CA TYR A 548 -18.49 -23.79 39.49
C TYR A 548 -18.23 -25.03 40.35
N ASN A 549 -19.25 -25.88 40.47
CA ASN A 549 -19.27 -27.12 41.27
C ASN A 549 -19.70 -28.35 40.45
N GLY A 550 -19.59 -28.27 39.13
CA GLY A 550 -19.88 -29.38 38.22
C GLY A 550 -18.67 -30.29 37.94
N PRO A 551 -18.80 -31.21 36.97
CA PRO A 551 -17.72 -32.12 36.58
C PRO A 551 -16.49 -31.39 36.04
N LEU A 552 -15.29 -31.84 36.42
CA LEU A 552 -14.02 -31.27 35.93
C LEU A 552 -13.43 -32.04 34.74
N THR A 553 -14.04 -33.16 34.35
CA THR A 553 -13.65 -33.96 33.18
C THR A 553 -14.75 -33.87 32.12
N LEU A 554 -14.55 -33.04 31.10
CA LEU A 554 -15.58 -32.65 30.14
C LEU A 554 -15.10 -32.80 28.69
N GLY A 555 -16.06 -33.03 27.80
CA GLY A 555 -15.81 -33.08 26.36
C GLY A 555 -15.64 -31.68 25.75
N ASN A 556 -14.82 -31.56 24.70
CA ASN A 556 -14.63 -30.29 23.97
C ASN A 556 -15.95 -29.65 23.51
N SER A 557 -16.91 -30.45 23.05
CA SER A 557 -18.20 -29.95 22.54
C SER A 557 -19.23 -29.66 23.64
N THR A 558 -18.99 -30.10 24.89
CA THR A 558 -19.97 -30.01 25.97
C THR A 558 -19.54 -29.07 27.09
N ILE A 559 -18.25 -28.78 27.23
CA ILE A 559 -17.69 -28.03 28.37
C ILE A 559 -18.34 -26.65 28.56
N ASN A 560 -18.52 -25.90 27.48
CA ASN A 560 -19.14 -24.58 27.48
C ASN A 560 -20.56 -24.62 28.04
N ALA A 561 -21.38 -25.55 27.54
CA ALA A 561 -22.76 -25.71 28.00
C ALA A 561 -22.86 -26.20 29.45
N PHE A 562 -21.96 -27.09 29.90
CA PHE A 562 -21.96 -27.56 31.28
C PHE A 562 -21.55 -26.47 32.26
N ILE A 563 -20.47 -25.72 31.97
CA ILE A 563 -20.00 -24.67 32.86
C ILE A 563 -20.99 -23.50 32.89
N ASN A 564 -21.51 -23.08 31.74
CA ASN A 564 -22.48 -21.99 31.69
C ASN A 564 -23.91 -22.39 32.11
N HIS A 565 -24.13 -23.55 32.72
CA HIS A 565 -25.46 -23.95 33.22
C HIS A 565 -25.61 -23.65 34.72
N PRO A 566 -26.58 -22.81 35.16
CA PRO A 566 -26.71 -22.38 36.55
C PRO A 566 -26.81 -23.52 37.59
N ALA A 567 -27.41 -24.66 37.23
CA ALA A 567 -27.53 -25.81 38.13
C ALA A 567 -26.19 -26.45 38.54
N ASN A 568 -25.08 -26.12 37.84
CA ASN A 568 -23.74 -26.59 38.16
C ASN A 568 -22.95 -25.60 39.01
N TRP A 569 -23.59 -24.58 39.56
CA TRP A 569 -22.97 -23.55 40.39
C TRP A 569 -23.49 -23.62 41.83
N LEU A 570 -22.58 -23.34 42.77
CA LEU A 570 -22.94 -23.01 44.14
C LEU A 570 -22.86 -21.49 44.26
N SER A 571 -24.02 -20.84 44.34
CA SER A 571 -24.10 -19.39 44.53
C SER A 571 -24.68 -19.09 45.90
N ASP A 572 -24.12 -18.11 46.61
CA ASP A 572 -24.61 -17.60 47.88
C ASP A 572 -24.20 -16.13 48.10
N ASN A 573 -24.75 -15.51 49.15
CA ASN A 573 -24.49 -14.11 49.54
C ASN A 573 -23.43 -14.01 50.65
N THR A 574 -22.50 -14.96 50.69
CA THR A 574 -21.41 -14.98 51.66
C THR A 574 -20.08 -15.16 50.94
N ILE A 575 -19.01 -14.55 51.45
CA ILE A 575 -17.68 -14.68 50.85
C ILE A 575 -17.30 -16.16 50.68
N GLN A 576 -17.15 -16.59 49.42
CA GLN A 576 -16.74 -17.94 49.08
C GLN A 576 -15.22 -18.02 48.84
N THR A 577 -14.61 -19.16 49.19
CA THR A 577 -13.22 -19.47 48.83
C THR A 577 -13.21 -20.30 47.55
N PHE A 578 -12.48 -19.83 46.53
CA PHE A 578 -12.36 -20.57 45.27
C PHE A 578 -11.57 -21.87 45.50
N PRO A 579 -12.11 -23.04 45.11
CA PRO A 579 -11.36 -24.29 45.17
C PRO A 579 -10.24 -24.28 44.14
N SER A 580 -9.28 -25.21 44.29
CA SER A 580 -8.31 -25.48 43.22
C SER A 580 -8.99 -26.33 42.15
N TRP A 581 -9.32 -25.71 41.01
CA TRP A 581 -9.83 -26.44 39.86
C TRP A 581 -8.68 -27.07 39.05
N THR A 582 -8.90 -28.29 38.56
CA THR A 582 -7.99 -28.96 37.61
C THR A 582 -8.83 -29.64 36.55
N PHE A 583 -9.01 -28.95 35.42
CA PHE A 583 -9.84 -29.44 34.33
C PHE A 583 -9.09 -30.44 33.45
N VAL A 584 -9.79 -31.51 33.05
CA VAL A 584 -9.36 -32.44 32.01
C VAL A 584 -10.33 -32.29 30.84
N ILE A 585 -9.85 -31.68 29.76
CA ILE A 585 -10.67 -31.33 28.60
C ILE A 585 -10.19 -32.13 27.39
N GLY A 586 -11.05 -32.97 26.82
CA GLY A 586 -10.65 -33.85 25.72
C GLY A 586 -11.83 -34.39 24.90
N THR A 587 -11.55 -35.37 24.04
CA THR A 587 -12.57 -36.12 23.32
C THR A 587 -13.19 -37.18 24.25
N GLN A 588 -14.35 -36.88 24.82
CA GLN A 588 -15.15 -37.85 25.56
C GLN A 588 -16.13 -38.54 24.60
N THR A 589 -16.18 -39.88 24.61
CA THR A 589 -17.23 -40.64 23.91
C THR A 589 -18.50 -40.60 24.76
N ILE A 590 -19.50 -39.83 24.34
CA ILE A 590 -20.81 -39.83 25.01
C ILE A 590 -21.57 -41.09 24.57
N VAL A 591 -21.87 -41.98 25.50
CA VAL A 591 -22.87 -43.03 25.30
C VAL A 591 -24.23 -42.44 25.68
N ASN A 592 -25.03 -42.05 24.69
CA ASN A 592 -26.41 -41.62 24.93
C ASN A 592 -27.25 -42.83 25.36
N VAL A 593 -27.64 -42.88 26.63
CA VAL A 593 -28.71 -43.79 27.07
C VAL A 593 -30.01 -43.00 26.98
N ASN A 594 -30.80 -43.28 25.93
CA ASN A 594 -32.17 -42.78 25.84
C ASN A 594 -33.03 -43.50 26.89
N ALA A 595 -33.33 -42.84 28.00
CA ALA A 595 -34.29 -43.33 28.98
C ALA A 595 -35.72 -43.06 28.49
N SER A 596 -36.32 -44.06 27.85
CA SER A 596 -37.78 -44.16 27.71
C SER A 596 -38.33 -45.50 28.23
N ALA A 597 -37.55 -46.27 29.00
CA ALA A 597 -37.97 -47.56 29.54
C ALA A 597 -37.80 -47.62 31.07
N GLU A 598 -38.85 -48.08 31.76
CA GLU A 598 -38.98 -48.21 33.22
C GLU A 598 -38.08 -49.31 33.86
N SER A 599 -37.13 -49.89 33.11
CA SER A 599 -36.17 -50.86 33.68
C SER A 599 -34.88 -50.96 32.87
N ILE A 600 -33.78 -51.26 33.56
CA ILE A 600 -32.46 -51.57 32.99
C ILE A 600 -32.15 -53.05 33.28
N THR A 601 -31.75 -53.81 32.25
CA THR A 601 -31.33 -55.21 32.39
C THR A 601 -29.81 -55.29 32.20
N LEU A 602 -29.12 -55.87 33.19
CA LEU A 602 -27.65 -56.05 33.12
C LEU A 602 -27.30 -57.31 32.32
N ALA A 603 -26.07 -57.39 31.80
CA ALA A 603 -25.56 -58.57 31.10
C ALA A 603 -25.55 -59.86 31.95
N SER A 604 -25.70 -59.74 33.27
CA SER A 604 -25.87 -60.84 34.23
C SER A 604 -27.30 -61.39 34.31
N GLY A 605 -28.29 -60.77 33.67
CA GLY A 605 -29.69 -61.20 33.68
C GLY A 605 -30.53 -60.70 34.85
N GLU A 606 -30.00 -59.82 35.71
CA GLU A 606 -30.76 -59.17 36.79
C GLU A 606 -31.43 -57.87 36.31
N THR A 607 -32.65 -57.63 36.81
CA THR A 607 -33.49 -56.48 36.44
C THR A 607 -33.57 -55.49 37.60
N ILE A 608 -33.25 -54.22 37.35
CA ILE A 608 -33.37 -53.12 38.33
C ILE A 608 -34.55 -52.23 37.93
N THR A 609 -35.50 -52.04 38.85
CA THR A 609 -36.65 -51.14 38.69
C THR A 609 -36.31 -49.77 39.27
N VAL A 610 -36.44 -48.71 38.47
CA VAL A 610 -36.10 -47.33 38.86
C VAL A 610 -37.33 -46.66 39.46
N GLN A 611 -37.28 -46.27 40.74
CA GLN A 611 -38.39 -45.56 41.41
C GLN A 611 -38.20 -44.05 41.54
N GLU A 612 -37.02 -43.49 41.25
CA GLU A 612 -36.78 -42.04 41.06
C GLU A 612 -35.34 -41.80 40.54
N ASN A 613 -35.06 -40.61 39.98
CA ASN A 613 -33.83 -40.24 39.23
C ASN A 613 -32.52 -40.74 39.89
N ILE A 614 -31.87 -41.72 39.26
CA ILE A 614 -30.53 -42.20 39.67
C ILE A 614 -29.46 -41.59 38.76
N GLN A 615 -28.42 -40.99 39.36
CA GLN A 615 -27.13 -40.72 38.72
C GLN A 615 -26.28 -41.99 38.77
N LEU A 616 -25.85 -42.51 37.61
CA LEU A 616 -24.93 -43.64 37.52
C LEU A 616 -23.53 -43.13 37.14
N THR A 617 -22.55 -43.35 38.02
CA THR A 617 -21.13 -43.11 37.73
C THR A 617 -20.45 -44.44 37.41
N LEU A 618 -19.90 -44.59 36.20
CA LEU A 618 -19.08 -45.75 35.86
C LEU A 618 -17.63 -45.48 36.29
N ALA A 619 -17.18 -46.11 37.38
CA ALA A 619 -15.76 -46.16 37.74
C ALA A 619 -15.16 -47.45 37.19
N GLY A 620 -14.37 -47.38 36.12
CA GLY A 620 -13.65 -48.55 35.61
C GLY A 620 -12.87 -48.31 34.32
N THR A 621 -11.55 -48.35 34.43
CA THR A 621 -10.58 -48.36 33.33
C THR A 621 -10.74 -49.62 32.46
N SER A 622 -11.00 -49.49 31.16
CA SER A 622 -10.84 -50.61 30.22
C SER A 622 -9.36 -50.71 29.81
N THR A 623 -8.66 -51.70 30.34
CA THR A 623 -7.43 -52.25 29.75
C THR A 623 -7.77 -53.62 29.14
N GLY A 624 -7.56 -53.77 27.81
CA GLY A 624 -7.58 -55.04 27.05
C GLY A 624 -8.95 -55.73 26.94
N LYS A 625 -9.38 -56.28 25.81
CA LYS A 625 -8.71 -56.81 24.61
C LYS A 625 -9.60 -56.59 23.39
#